data_AF-A0A7T4QT24-F1
#
_entry.id   AF-A0A7T4QT24-F1
#
_cell.length_a   1.000
_cell.length_b   1.000
_cell.length_c   1.000
_cell.angle_alpha   90.00
_cell.angle_beta   90.00
_cell.angle_gamma   90.00
#
_symmetry.space_group_name_H-M   'P 1'
#
loop_
_entity.id
_entity.type
_entity.pdbx_description
1 polymer ?
#
loop_
_entity_poly.entity_id
_entity_poly.type
_entity_poly.pdbx_seq_one_letter_code
_entity_poly.pdbx_strand_id
1 'polypeptide(L)' 'MNWFQLKANGDPTEPSDYSSTSSPSCAGTGKICAVNANPDANNHPELTEALKDEMLQSIQSGVARPNVRLRSTS' A
#
# COMPACT_ATOMS: atom_id res chain seq x y z
N MET A 1 -6.83 10.55 5.97
CA MET A 1 -6.08 9.51 5.24
C MET A 1 -4.69 10.02 4.91
N ASN A 2 -3.69 9.17 5.10
CA ASN A 2 -2.27 9.42 4.80
C ASN A 2 -1.74 8.30 3.89
N TRP A 3 -0.70 8.60 3.14
CA TRP A 3 0.03 7.58 2.39
C TRP A 3 0.99 6.84 3.30
N PHE A 4 1.00 5.53 3.13
CA PHE A 4 1.86 4.61 3.85
C PHE A 4 2.60 3.77 2.83
N GLN A 5 3.93 3.83 2.83
CA GLN A 5 4.77 3.09 1.90
C GLN A 5 5.26 1.80 2.55
N LEU A 6 5.08 0.69 1.84
CA LEU A 6 5.52 -0.64 2.24
C LEU A 6 7.05 -0.71 2.18
N LYS A 7 7.68 -1.23 3.24
CA LYS A 7 9.11 -1.53 3.28
C LYS A 7 9.52 -2.43 2.10
N ALA A 8 10.79 -2.39 1.70
CA ALA A 8 11.27 -3.13 0.52
C ALA A 8 10.93 -4.64 0.57
N ASN A 9 11.02 -5.24 1.76
CA ASN A 9 10.71 -6.65 2.01
C ASN A 9 9.54 -6.84 2.99
N GLY A 10 8.69 -5.82 3.15
CA GLY A 10 7.54 -5.88 4.05
C GLY A 10 6.40 -6.72 3.49
N ASP A 11 5.59 -7.27 4.37
CA ASP A 11 4.33 -7.94 4.04
C ASP A 11 3.22 -6.89 3.84
N PRO A 12 2.57 -6.82 2.66
CA PRO A 12 1.49 -5.88 2.40
C PRO A 12 0.24 -6.10 3.27
N THR A 13 0.12 -7.25 3.92
CA THR A 13 -1.00 -7.56 4.81
C THR A 13 -0.74 -7.16 6.26
N GLU A 14 0.51 -6.77 6.58
CA GLU A 14 0.98 -6.39 7.90
C GLU A 14 1.10 -4.85 8.01
N PRO A 15 0.23 -4.17 8.76
CA PRO A 15 0.27 -2.71 8.90
C PRO A 15 1.62 -2.18 9.41
N SER A 16 2.30 -2.93 10.29
CA SER A 16 3.59 -2.53 10.87
C SER A 16 4.76 -2.53 9.87
N ASP A 17 4.56 -3.10 8.67
CA ASP A 17 5.53 -3.08 7.57
C ASP A 17 5.42 -1.85 6.68
N TYR A 18 4.52 -0.94 7.00
CA TYR A 18 4.39 0.33 6.33
C TYR A 18 5.03 1.48 7.12
N SER A 19 5.40 2.54 6.40
CA SER A 19 5.88 3.78 6.99
C SER A 19 5.15 4.97 6.37
N SER A 20 4.71 5.89 7.21
CA SER A 20 4.04 7.12 6.75
C SER A 20 4.94 7.89 5.80
N THR A 21 4.39 8.33 4.67
CA THR A 21 5.08 9.13 3.66
C THR A 21 4.15 10.20 3.14
N SER A 22 4.70 11.38 2.81
CA SER A 22 3.94 12.46 2.18
C SER A 22 3.75 12.24 0.68
N SER A 23 4.69 11.53 0.03
CA SER A 23 4.64 11.23 -1.40
C SER A 23 5.29 9.88 -1.67
N PRO A 24 4.50 8.82 -1.94
CA PRO A 24 5.05 7.52 -2.25
C PRO A 24 5.67 7.51 -3.65
N SER A 25 6.99 7.30 -3.72
CA SER A 25 7.74 7.17 -4.98
C SER A 25 7.56 5.76 -5.56
N CYS A 26 6.34 5.46 -5.99
CA CYS A 26 5.93 4.15 -6.48
C CYS A 26 5.78 4.17 -8.01
N ALA A 27 6.58 3.38 -8.71
CA ALA A 27 6.46 3.16 -10.14
C ALA A 27 6.51 1.65 -10.45
N GLY A 28 5.58 1.18 -11.28
CA GLY A 28 5.47 -0.22 -11.73
C GLY A 28 4.12 -0.84 -11.43
N THR A 29 4.01 -2.16 -11.62
CA THR A 29 2.70 -2.86 -11.72
C THR A 29 2.65 -4.24 -11.04
N GLY A 30 3.69 -4.67 -10.31
CA GLY A 30 3.82 -6.09 -9.90
C GLY A 30 3.68 -6.37 -8.39
N LYS A 31 3.87 -5.38 -7.53
CA LYS A 31 3.73 -5.52 -6.06
C LYS A 31 3.10 -4.28 -5.46
N ILE A 32 2.48 -4.41 -4.28
CA ILE A 32 2.06 -3.25 -3.50
C ILE A 32 3.28 -2.42 -3.13
N CYS A 33 3.13 -1.10 -3.27
CA CYS A 33 4.15 -0.14 -2.92
C CYS A 33 3.70 0.80 -1.82
N ALA A 34 2.50 1.37 -1.95
CA ALA A 34 1.94 2.23 -0.93
C ALA A 34 0.42 2.14 -0.90
N VAL A 35 -0.16 2.40 0.26
CA VAL A 35 -1.60 2.45 0.47
C VAL A 35 -2.00 3.79 1.08
N ASN A 36 -3.17 4.29 0.71
CA ASN A 36 -3.77 5.47 1.32
C ASN A 36 -4.84 4.99 2.31
N ALA A 37 -4.60 5.22 3.60
CA ALA A 37 -5.47 4.71 4.66
C ALA A 37 -5.55 5.72 5.81
N ASN A 38 -6.44 5.48 6.75
CA ASN A 38 -6.38 6.19 8.03
C ASN A 38 -5.25 5.60 8.90
N PRO A 39 -4.52 6.43 9.67
CA PRO A 39 -3.60 5.92 10.68
C PRO A 39 -4.36 5.26 11.84
N ASP A 40 -3.87 4.11 12.29
CA ASP A 40 -4.25 3.50 13.56
C ASP A 40 -3.62 4.25 14.75
N ALA A 41 -3.85 3.74 15.97
CA ALA A 41 -3.28 4.31 17.20
C ALA A 41 -1.74 4.30 17.25
N ASN A 42 -1.07 3.48 16.42
CA ASN A 42 0.37 3.35 16.30
C ASN A 42 0.94 4.04 15.06
N ASN A 43 0.12 4.80 14.32
CA ASN A 43 0.48 5.49 13.08
C ASN A 43 0.86 4.53 11.92
N HIS A 44 0.19 3.37 11.86
CA HIS A 44 0.21 2.42 10.74
C HIS A 44 -1.09 2.52 9.93
N PRO A 45 -1.12 2.09 8.65
CA PRO A 45 -2.36 2.10 7.88
C PRO A 45 -3.40 1.13 8.45
N GLU A 46 -4.63 1.60 8.65
CA GLU A 46 -5.77 0.73 8.89
C GLU A 46 -6.13 -0.05 7.61
N LEU A 47 -5.66 -1.30 7.54
CA LEU A 47 -5.93 -2.21 6.41
C LEU A 47 -7.34 -2.84 6.51
N THR A 48 -8.35 -2.04 6.19
CA THR A 48 -9.75 -2.49 6.10
C THR A 48 -9.93 -3.56 5.03
N GLU A 49 -11.01 -4.35 5.10
CA GLU A 49 -11.32 -5.36 4.07
C GLU A 49 -11.46 -4.74 2.68
N ALA A 50 -12.12 -3.58 2.57
CA ALA A 50 -12.25 -2.84 1.31
C ALA A 50 -10.89 -2.42 0.72
N LEU A 51 -9.94 -2.00 1.58
CA LEU A 51 -8.59 -1.65 1.13
C LEU A 51 -7.82 -2.90 0.68
N LYS A 52 -7.95 -4.02 1.41
CA LYS A 52 -7.34 -5.30 1.03
C LYS A 52 -7.87 -5.82 -0.31
N ASP A 53 -9.17 -5.69 -0.55
CA ASP A 53 -9.77 -6.02 -1.85
C ASP A 53 -9.24 -5.11 -2.96
N GLU A 54 -9.10 -3.81 -2.70
CA GLU A 54 -8.51 -2.87 -3.66
C GLU A 54 -7.04 -3.21 -3.97
N MET A 55 -6.28 -3.65 -2.96
CA MET A 55 -4.91 -4.12 -3.10
C MET A 55 -4.84 -5.37 -3.99
N LEU A 56 -5.69 -6.36 -3.73
CA LEU A 56 -5.78 -7.57 -4.55
C LEU A 56 -6.14 -7.25 -6.00
N GLN A 57 -7.15 -6.42 -6.22
CA GLN A 57 -7.55 -6.01 -7.56
C GLN A 57 -6.43 -5.26 -8.29
N SER A 58 -5.68 -4.41 -7.59
CA SER A 58 -4.54 -3.67 -8.16
C SER A 58 -3.43 -4.63 -8.60
N ILE A 59 -3.10 -5.63 -7.78
CA ILE A 59 -2.09 -6.65 -8.11
C ILE A 59 -2.55 -7.49 -9.31
N GLN A 60 -3.80 -7.95 -9.31
CA GLN A 60 -4.34 -8.80 -10.38
C GLN A 60 -4.43 -8.06 -11.72
N SER A 61 -4.82 -6.78 -11.72
CA SER A 61 -4.89 -5.99 -12.95
C SER A 61 -3.55 -5.34 -13.33
N GLY A 62 -2.58 -5.31 -12.41
CA GLY A 62 -1.35 -4.53 -12.56
C GLY A 62 -1.59 -3.03 -12.68
N VAL A 63 -2.72 -2.52 -12.18
CA VAL A 63 -3.12 -1.12 -12.34
C VAL A 63 -3.27 -0.49 -10.96
N ALA A 64 -2.64 0.66 -10.76
CA ALA A 64 -2.79 1.44 -9.53
C ALA A 64 -4.23 1.93 -9.38
N ARG A 65 -4.72 1.95 -8.14
CA ARG A 65 -6.09 2.35 -7.78
C ARG A 65 -6.07 3.56 -6.85
N PRO A 66 -7.22 4.20 -6.56
CA PRO A 66 -7.26 5.44 -5.77
C PRO A 66 -6.46 5.38 -4.46
N ASN A 67 -6.53 4.26 -3.74
CA ASN A 67 -5.89 4.07 -2.45
C ASN A 67 -4.69 3.12 -2.50
N VAL A 68 -4.28 2.67 -3.69
CA VAL A 68 -3.21 1.68 -3.84
C VAL A 68 -2.26 2.07 -4.96
N ARG A 69 -0.96 2.14 -4.63
CA ARG A 69 0.12 2.30 -5.59
C ARG A 69 0.92 1.02 -5.69
N LEU A 70 1.33 0.70 -6.92
CA LEU A 70 2.12 -0.48 -7.25
C LEU A 70 3.58 -0.10 -7.51
N ARG A 71 4.49 -1.06 -7.31
CA ARG A 71 5.90 -1.00 -7.71
C ARG A 71 6.28 -2.18 -8.58
N SER A 72 7.37 -2.02 -9.32
CA SER A 72 7.97 -3.10 -10.09
C SER A 72 8.45 -4.23 -9.19
N THR A 73 8.37 -5.45 -9.70
CA THR A 73 9.05 -6.64 -9.17
C THR A 73 10.50 -6.59 -9.66
N SER A 74 11.37 -5.82 -9.00
CA SER A 74 12.82 -5.98 -9.16
C SER A 74 13.32 -7.17 -8.35
#